data_AF-A0A914YZC7-F1
#
_entry.id   AF-A0A914YZC7-F1
#
_cell.length_a   1.000
_cell.length_b   1.000
_cell.length_c   1.000
_cell.angle_alpha   90.00
_cell.angle_beta   90.00
_cell.angle_gamma   90.00
#
_symmetry.space_group_name_H-M   'P 1'
#
loop_
_entity.id
_entity.type
_entity.pdbx_description
1 polymer ?
#
loop_
_entity_poly.entity_id
_entity_poly.type
_entity_poly.pdbx_seq_one_letter_code
_entity_poly.pdbx_strand_id
1 'polypeptide(L)'
;MKEKKRVDILNDNFKLEITVFIEGGQMPDVSILELTDICSDKTLIKFGIQSEDSDGERDLRFLISLKEDSIKVVGGNQIRTNVESKVVFYISDKEILLIIDGAKVAKRYFSNIFPLFHSSQFPCIRFFVGTDKSRERLIGFRGGIKDLKISSTSSNATFFSEPFSNLSSWNILGSTLSVWESFHRPFMASLPFPNFIPIPQCGLTECDNSEVILNYASSFQSLKTLSYTLVVVSNDDGTNSIISQNQIDLQHLALIEAFRPYNITFALNVTRIQRSDLRNKILIFGCASANVGDGICQKECQSEITGNDGGDCAPLNYISKCHSQMIRNGKCDSDCNIQKYDFDGGDCCLFHGIEGNCIDPKNPYRRYMTPHEYKQAINLPYLPSLIIYFANWPFESLVGLSTFPWESEATSPSGGIILQPHRFGISGQMGHLIHEIGHVLGLWHVHHGITEVACDDPCFEEIGSLETGDLVADTPPSPKNDKCEATNLHHFSCGKFRSFFDAPVKNYMSYSLGGCSDHFTPQQVARMHCYIDLKYSGWQRQRIMKSSNNHITVKPRILPNIIGNLTLVRILR
;
A
#
# COMPACT_ATOMS: atom_id res chain seq x y z
N MET A 1 11.40 6.53 -13.52
CA MET A 1 11.89 5.68 -14.64
C MET A 1 12.57 6.56 -15.67
N LYS A 2 13.88 6.41 -15.86
CA LYS A 2 14.66 7.28 -16.75
C LYS A 2 15.78 6.52 -17.48
N GLU A 3 16.11 6.96 -18.70
CA GLU A 3 17.16 6.38 -19.57
C GLU A 3 18.25 7.42 -19.93
N LYS A 4 19.53 7.07 -19.80
CA LYS A 4 20.67 7.89 -20.26
C LYS A 4 21.43 7.19 -21.40
N LYS A 5 21.69 7.95 -22.48
CA LYS A 5 22.14 7.41 -23.78
C LYS A 5 23.66 7.20 -23.92
N ARG A 6 24.50 7.71 -23.01
CA ARG A 6 25.96 7.58 -23.13
C ARG A 6 26.61 7.47 -21.76
N VAL A 7 27.27 6.34 -21.51
CA VAL A 7 28.09 6.10 -20.32
C VAL A 7 29.39 5.45 -20.79
N ASP A 8 30.52 6.13 -20.61
CA ASP A 8 31.83 5.58 -20.96
C ASP A 8 32.32 4.75 -19.78
N ILE A 9 32.09 3.43 -19.81
CA ILE A 9 32.63 2.50 -18.81
C ILE A 9 33.88 1.85 -19.42
N LEU A 10 35.03 2.06 -18.78
CA LEU A 10 36.31 1.51 -19.21
C LEU A 10 36.45 0.03 -18.81
N ASN A 11 37.25 -0.70 -19.58
CA ASN A 11 37.65 -2.10 -19.33
C ASN A 11 38.63 -2.21 -18.13
N ASP A 12 38.27 -1.68 -16.96
CA ASP A 12 39.06 -1.72 -15.74
C ASP A 12 38.19 -2.23 -14.58
N ASN A 13 38.83 -2.72 -13.52
CA ASN A 13 38.15 -3.02 -12.27
C ASN A 13 37.50 -1.73 -11.75
N PHE A 14 36.23 -1.80 -11.38
CA PHE A 14 35.46 -0.61 -11.05
C PHE A 14 34.61 -0.80 -9.79
N LYS A 15 34.36 0.32 -9.14
CA LYS A 15 33.52 0.46 -7.96
C LYS A 15 32.28 1.23 -8.36
N LEU A 16 31.10 0.64 -8.14
CA LEU A 16 29.80 1.29 -8.29
C LEU A 16 29.27 1.61 -6.88
N GLU A 17 29.07 2.89 -6.60
CA GLU A 17 28.46 3.40 -5.38
C GLU A 17 27.10 3.98 -5.72
N ILE A 18 26.05 3.55 -5.01
CA ILE A 18 24.72 4.11 -5.15
C ILE A 18 24.11 4.32 -3.77
N THR A 19 23.49 5.48 -3.57
CA THR A 19 22.74 5.78 -2.35
C THR A 19 21.26 5.71 -2.67
N VAL A 20 20.56 4.76 -2.04
CA VAL A 20 19.15 4.47 -2.31
C VAL A 20 18.32 4.64 -1.05
N PHE A 21 17.09 5.08 -1.22
CA PHE A 21 16.04 5.10 -0.19
C PHE A 21 14.92 4.19 -0.69
N ILE A 22 14.65 3.10 0.02
CA ILE A 22 13.69 2.08 -0.42
C ILE A 22 12.40 2.27 0.38
N GLU A 23 11.27 2.49 -0.30
CA GLU A 23 9.99 2.55 0.39
C GLU A 23 9.44 1.14 0.66
N GLY A 24 8.60 1.01 1.70
CA GLY A 24 7.83 -0.22 1.94
C GLY A 24 6.84 -0.53 0.80
N GLY A 25 6.32 -1.77 0.76
CA GLY A 25 5.36 -2.19 -0.28
C GLY A 25 5.98 -2.34 -1.67
N GLN A 26 7.26 -2.72 -1.72
CA GLN A 26 8.00 -2.96 -2.94
C GLN A 26 7.56 -4.28 -3.61
N MET A 27 7.41 -4.30 -4.93
CA MET A 27 7.15 -5.56 -5.65
C MET A 27 8.37 -6.49 -5.58
N PRO A 28 8.18 -7.83 -5.66
CA PRO A 28 9.31 -8.74 -5.83
C PRO A 28 10.01 -8.50 -7.18
N ASP A 29 11.32 -8.73 -7.23
CA ASP A 29 12.16 -8.68 -8.45
C ASP A 29 12.23 -7.34 -9.19
N VAL A 30 12.39 -6.24 -8.44
CA VAL A 30 12.44 -4.88 -9.01
C VAL A 30 13.86 -4.42 -9.29
N SER A 31 14.08 -3.90 -10.50
CA SER A 31 15.34 -3.25 -10.89
C SER A 31 15.42 -1.82 -10.35
N ILE A 32 16.47 -1.54 -9.57
CA ILE A 32 16.85 -0.18 -9.19
C ILE A 32 17.69 0.45 -10.30
N LEU A 33 18.57 -0.34 -10.90
CA LEU A 33 19.55 0.09 -11.87
C LEU A 33 19.83 -1.04 -12.86
N GLU A 34 19.74 -0.74 -14.15
CA GLU A 34 20.11 -1.68 -15.20
C GLU A 34 21.01 -1.02 -16.24
N LEU A 35 22.12 -1.69 -16.55
CA LEU A 35 23.01 -1.36 -17.64
C LEU A 35 22.81 -2.40 -18.74
N THR A 36 22.41 -1.95 -19.93
CA THR A 36 22.06 -2.82 -21.05
C THR A 36 22.83 -2.41 -22.29
N ASP A 37 23.31 -3.39 -23.06
CA ASP A 37 23.65 -3.20 -24.46
C ASP A 37 22.39 -3.38 -25.32
N ILE A 38 21.83 -2.28 -25.81
CA ILE A 38 20.59 -2.30 -26.59
C ILE A 38 20.79 -2.80 -28.04
N CYS A 39 22.02 -2.91 -28.52
CA CYS A 39 22.29 -3.42 -29.88
C CYS A 39 22.29 -4.95 -29.91
N SER A 40 22.74 -5.59 -28.83
CA SER A 40 22.65 -7.04 -28.65
C SER A 40 21.46 -7.48 -27.79
N ASP A 41 20.70 -6.51 -27.27
CA ASP A 41 19.64 -6.69 -26.28
C ASP A 41 20.08 -7.50 -25.05
N LYS A 42 21.30 -7.24 -24.55
CA LYS A 42 21.88 -7.97 -23.42
C LYS A 42 22.01 -7.11 -22.18
N THR A 43 21.53 -7.62 -21.06
CA THR A 43 21.73 -6.99 -19.75
C THR A 43 23.15 -7.25 -19.26
N LEU A 44 23.92 -6.18 -19.10
CA LEU A 44 25.32 -6.24 -18.67
C LEU A 44 25.41 -6.25 -17.13
N ILE A 45 24.69 -5.35 -16.48
CA ILE A 45 24.57 -5.24 -15.02
C ILE A 45 23.11 -5.01 -14.68
N LYS A 46 22.57 -5.75 -13.72
CA LYS A 46 21.28 -5.45 -13.09
C LYS A 46 21.47 -5.44 -11.59
N PHE A 47 21.10 -4.32 -10.97
CA PHE A 47 21.03 -4.16 -9.53
C PHE A 47 19.59 -3.92 -9.14
N GLY A 48 19.11 -4.70 -8.18
CA GLY A 48 17.71 -4.68 -7.79
C GLY A 48 17.45 -5.32 -6.44
N ILE A 49 16.18 -5.57 -6.20
CA ILE A 49 15.65 -6.18 -4.98
C ILE A 49 14.98 -7.49 -5.39
N GLN A 50 15.29 -8.56 -4.67
CA GLN A 50 14.68 -9.87 -4.84
C GLN A 50 14.00 -10.28 -3.52
N SER A 51 12.90 -11.04 -3.64
CA SER A 51 12.28 -11.76 -2.53
C SER A 51 12.78 -13.20 -2.53
N GLU A 52 13.22 -13.71 -1.38
CA GLU A 52 13.53 -15.13 -1.22
C GLU A 52 12.38 -15.80 -0.45
N ASP A 53 11.68 -16.75 -1.08
CA ASP A 53 10.62 -17.53 -0.43
C ASP A 53 11.26 -18.69 0.34
N SER A 54 11.54 -18.48 1.63
CA SER A 54 11.82 -19.56 2.57
C SER A 54 10.74 -19.55 3.64
N ASP A 55 9.96 -20.63 3.72
CA ASP A 55 9.01 -20.92 4.80
C ASP A 55 7.96 -19.84 5.12
N GLY A 56 7.51 -19.10 4.11
CA GLY A 56 6.34 -18.21 4.23
C GLY A 56 6.62 -16.78 4.69
N GLU A 57 7.87 -16.42 4.98
CA GLU A 57 8.31 -15.03 5.16
C GLU A 57 8.99 -14.50 3.89
N ARG A 58 8.57 -13.32 3.41
CA ARG A 58 9.13 -12.66 2.23
C ARG A 58 10.25 -11.71 2.63
N ASP A 59 11.48 -12.21 2.67
CA ASP A 59 12.66 -11.40 2.95
C ASP A 59 13.17 -10.67 1.69
N LEU A 60 13.17 -9.34 1.73
CA LEU A 60 13.75 -8.52 0.67
C LEU A 60 15.27 -8.44 0.81
N ARG A 61 16.00 -8.78 -0.25
CA ARG A 61 17.47 -8.73 -0.28
C ARG A 61 17.95 -8.01 -1.54
N PHE A 62 19.10 -7.33 -1.41
CA PHE A 62 19.74 -6.71 -2.57
C PHE A 62 20.35 -7.79 -3.46
N LEU A 63 20.12 -7.68 -4.76
CA LEU A 63 20.66 -8.56 -5.78
C LEU A 63 21.48 -7.74 -6.77
N ILE A 64 22.67 -8.24 -7.12
CA ILE A 64 23.34 -7.84 -8.35
C ILE A 64 23.49 -9.05 -9.27
N SER A 65 23.22 -8.84 -10.54
CA SER A 65 23.51 -9.79 -11.59
C SER A 65 24.33 -9.19 -12.72
N LEU A 66 25.19 -10.02 -13.32
CA LEU A 66 26.01 -9.66 -14.47
C LEU A 66 25.72 -10.59 -15.65
N LYS A 67 25.81 -10.04 -16.86
CA LYS A 67 25.72 -10.76 -18.15
C LYS A 67 24.51 -11.70 -18.21
N GLU A 68 23.32 -11.12 -18.30
CA GLU A 68 22.05 -11.84 -18.39
C GLU A 68 21.92 -12.92 -17.30
N ASP A 69 22.11 -12.52 -16.04
CA ASP A 69 21.91 -13.41 -14.89
C ASP A 69 22.89 -14.61 -14.79
N SER A 70 23.91 -14.68 -15.64
CA SER A 70 24.95 -15.73 -15.60
C SER A 70 25.71 -15.74 -14.27
N ILE A 71 25.86 -14.56 -13.66
CA ILE A 71 26.45 -14.39 -12.33
C ILE A 71 25.41 -13.64 -11.48
N LYS A 72 25.00 -14.24 -10.37
CA LYS A 72 24.12 -13.63 -9.36
C LYS A 72 24.81 -13.58 -8.00
N VAL A 73 24.69 -12.46 -7.31
CA VAL A 73 25.16 -12.28 -5.94
C VAL A 73 24.03 -11.62 -5.15
N VAL A 74 23.54 -12.34 -4.15
CA VAL A 74 22.49 -11.87 -3.21
C VAL A 74 23.18 -11.44 -1.92
N GLY A 75 22.80 -10.28 -1.39
CA GLY A 75 23.27 -9.81 -0.08
C GLY A 75 22.70 -10.67 1.05
N GLY A 76 23.53 -11.06 2.02
CA GLY A 76 23.10 -11.88 3.16
C GLY A 76 22.24 -11.13 4.20
N ASN A 77 22.07 -9.81 4.07
CA ASN A 77 21.28 -9.00 4.99
C ASN A 77 19.92 -8.66 4.38
N GLN A 78 18.89 -8.66 5.22
CA GLN A 78 17.59 -8.12 4.89
C GLN A 78 17.68 -6.61 4.62
N ILE A 79 16.91 -6.14 3.64
CA ILE A 79 16.82 -4.73 3.29
C ILE A 79 16.03 -3.99 4.37
N ARG A 80 16.59 -2.88 4.85
CA ARG A 80 15.86 -1.92 5.66
C ARG A 80 15.11 -0.95 4.76
N THR A 81 13.80 -0.85 4.94
CA THR A 81 12.95 0.11 4.24
C THR A 81 12.95 1.45 4.98
N ASN A 82 12.58 2.52 4.26
CA ASN A 82 12.49 3.90 4.71
C ASN A 82 13.79 4.48 5.31
N VAL A 83 14.94 3.93 4.95
CA VAL A 83 16.27 4.48 5.32
C VAL A 83 17.13 4.66 4.07
N GLU A 84 18.06 5.63 4.12
CA GLU A 84 19.11 5.73 3.12
C GLU A 84 20.11 4.60 3.36
N SER A 85 20.31 3.76 2.35
CA SER A 85 21.37 2.75 2.32
C SER A 85 22.38 3.10 1.24
N LYS A 86 23.65 3.12 1.63
CA LYS A 86 24.77 3.25 0.70
C LYS A 86 25.22 1.85 0.29
N VAL A 87 24.96 1.52 -0.98
CA VAL A 87 25.31 0.23 -1.57
C VAL A 87 26.54 0.42 -2.44
N VAL A 88 27.57 -0.40 -2.22
CA VAL A 88 28.84 -0.34 -2.93
C VAL A 88 29.18 -1.71 -3.48
N PHE A 89 29.34 -1.79 -4.79
CA PHE A 89 29.85 -2.96 -5.49
C PHE A 89 31.28 -2.72 -5.93
N TYR A 90 32.18 -3.62 -5.57
CA TYR A 90 33.50 -3.73 -6.18
C TYR A 90 33.44 -4.88 -7.17
N ILE A 91 33.68 -4.57 -8.44
CA ILE A 91 33.56 -5.51 -9.54
C ILE A 91 34.93 -5.59 -10.24
N SER A 92 35.47 -6.80 -10.28
CA SER A 92 36.72 -7.11 -10.97
C SER A 92 36.55 -8.32 -11.89
N ASP A 93 37.57 -8.61 -12.68
CA ASP A 93 37.66 -9.82 -13.51
C ASP A 93 37.71 -11.13 -12.70
N LYS A 94 37.95 -11.08 -11.38
CA LYS A 94 38.13 -12.24 -10.48
C LYS A 94 37.13 -12.34 -9.35
N GLU A 95 36.49 -11.24 -8.98
CA GLU A 95 35.54 -11.22 -7.86
C GLU A 95 34.52 -10.08 -7.96
N ILE A 96 33.38 -10.30 -7.30
CA ILE A 96 32.44 -9.25 -6.87
C ILE A 96 32.42 -9.22 -5.35
N LEU A 97 32.47 -8.02 -4.79
CA LEU A 97 32.23 -7.75 -3.38
C LEU A 97 31.12 -6.72 -3.24
N LEU A 98 30.08 -7.05 -2.46
CA LEU A 98 28.98 -6.18 -2.11
C LEU A 98 29.13 -5.70 -0.66
N ILE A 99 29.09 -4.37 -0.49
CA ILE A 99 29.12 -3.69 0.79
C ILE A 99 27.85 -2.84 0.92
N ILE A 100 27.16 -2.95 2.04
CA ILE A 100 25.99 -2.13 2.39
C ILE A 100 26.31 -1.40 3.69
N ASP A 101 26.20 -0.08 3.69
CA ASP A 101 26.41 0.77 4.87
C ASP A 101 27.74 0.48 5.61
N GLY A 102 28.77 0.14 4.82
CA GLY A 102 30.11 -0.19 5.32
C GLY A 102 30.31 -1.66 5.72
N ALA A 103 29.26 -2.48 5.81
CA ALA A 103 29.33 -3.90 6.09
C ALA A 103 29.48 -4.73 4.80
N LYS A 104 30.42 -5.68 4.77
CA LYS A 104 30.54 -6.64 3.66
C LYS A 104 29.43 -7.68 3.79
N VAL A 105 28.50 -7.73 2.84
CA VAL A 105 27.32 -8.60 2.93
C VAL A 105 27.32 -9.75 1.93
N ALA A 106 28.13 -9.68 0.88
CA ALA A 106 28.33 -10.79 -0.04
C ALA A 106 29.66 -10.66 -0.79
N LYS A 107 30.32 -11.80 -1.06
CA LYS A 107 31.53 -11.87 -1.90
C LYS A 107 31.49 -13.14 -2.73
N ARG A 108 31.81 -13.04 -4.03
CA ARG A 108 31.87 -14.19 -4.93
C ARG A 108 33.12 -14.12 -5.80
N TYR A 109 33.87 -15.23 -5.85
CA TYR A 109 35.03 -15.40 -6.73
C TYR A 109 34.66 -16.07 -8.04
N PHE A 110 35.51 -15.86 -9.02
CA PHE A 110 35.37 -16.32 -10.39
C PHE A 110 36.45 -17.33 -10.75
N SER A 111 36.06 -18.45 -11.34
CA SER A 111 36.99 -19.52 -11.75
C SER A 111 37.80 -19.16 -13.00
N ASN A 112 37.32 -18.21 -13.81
CA ASN A 112 37.96 -17.74 -15.05
C ASN A 112 38.08 -16.21 -15.02
N ILE A 113 39.08 -15.65 -15.72
CA ILE A 113 39.19 -14.20 -15.93
C ILE A 113 38.02 -13.75 -16.80
N PHE A 114 37.16 -12.89 -16.24
CA PHE A 114 35.98 -12.38 -16.94
C PHE A 114 36.24 -10.98 -17.50
N PRO A 115 36.33 -10.79 -18.83
CA PRO A 115 36.36 -9.44 -19.39
C PRO A 115 35.02 -8.75 -19.11
N LEU A 116 35.05 -7.67 -18.33
CA LEU A 116 33.86 -6.97 -17.83
C LEU A 116 33.10 -6.25 -18.95
N PHE A 117 33.80 -5.69 -19.93
CA PHE A 117 33.22 -5.02 -21.09
C PHE A 117 34.10 -5.23 -22.34
N HIS A 118 33.50 -5.26 -23.53
CA HIS A 118 34.23 -5.24 -24.80
C HIS A 118 34.27 -3.80 -25.35
N SER A 119 35.46 -3.31 -25.68
CA SER A 119 35.78 -1.89 -25.94
C SER A 119 35.22 -1.28 -27.23
N SER A 120 34.28 -1.94 -27.93
CA SER A 120 33.93 -1.58 -29.31
C SER A 120 32.47 -1.12 -29.55
N GLN A 121 31.63 -0.97 -28.52
CA GLN A 121 30.19 -0.67 -28.71
C GLN A 121 29.62 0.46 -27.82
N PHE A 122 30.40 1.53 -27.61
CA PHE A 122 29.96 2.74 -26.88
C PHE A 122 28.60 3.36 -27.28
N PRO A 123 28.13 3.36 -28.56
CA PRO A 123 26.82 3.98 -28.86
C PRO A 123 25.61 3.16 -28.38
N CYS A 124 25.83 1.91 -28.00
CA CYS A 124 24.78 0.92 -27.72
C CYS A 124 24.54 0.68 -26.21
N ILE A 125 25.34 1.27 -25.32
CA ILE A 125 25.14 1.08 -23.88
C ILE A 125 24.10 2.08 -23.36
N ARG A 126 23.08 1.58 -22.65
CA ARG A 126 22.03 2.38 -22.01
C ARG A 126 21.96 2.10 -20.53
N PHE A 127 21.66 3.18 -19.80
CA PHE A 127 21.51 3.17 -18.36
C PHE A 127 20.05 3.42 -18.00
N PHE A 128 19.42 2.46 -17.34
CA PHE A 128 18.06 2.53 -16.84
C PHE A 128 18.08 2.69 -15.33
N VAL A 129 17.28 3.62 -14.83
CA VAL A 129 17.18 3.92 -13.40
C VAL A 129 15.74 3.90 -12.93
N GLY A 130 15.52 3.16 -11.85
CA GLY A 130 14.24 2.89 -11.22
C GLY A 130 13.29 2.05 -12.09
N THR A 131 13.83 1.30 -13.05
CA THR A 131 13.14 0.36 -13.95
C THR A 131 14.18 -0.52 -14.64
N ASP A 132 13.71 -1.56 -15.32
CA ASP A 132 14.48 -2.34 -16.28
C ASP A 132 14.31 -1.84 -17.74
N LYS A 133 14.96 -2.55 -18.67
CA LYS A 133 14.82 -2.32 -20.13
C LYS A 133 13.47 -2.78 -20.73
N SER A 134 12.58 -3.40 -19.94
CA SER A 134 11.34 -4.01 -20.43
C SER A 134 10.38 -2.97 -21.00
N ARG A 135 9.73 -3.28 -22.13
CA ARG A 135 8.78 -2.38 -22.80
C ARG A 135 7.32 -2.81 -22.67
N GLU A 136 7.05 -4.05 -22.25
CA GLU A 136 5.69 -4.62 -22.18
C GLU A 136 5.06 -4.41 -20.79
N ARG A 137 5.87 -4.41 -19.73
CA ARG A 137 5.44 -4.17 -18.35
C ARG A 137 6.54 -3.40 -17.61
N LEU A 138 6.33 -2.10 -17.41
CA LEU A 138 7.25 -1.27 -16.62
C LEU A 138 7.00 -1.51 -15.14
N ILE A 139 7.90 -2.25 -14.48
CA ILE A 139 7.89 -2.42 -13.03
C ILE A 139 8.81 -1.35 -12.43
N GLY A 140 8.21 -0.36 -11.76
CA GLY A 140 8.94 0.77 -11.20
C GLY A 140 9.51 0.48 -9.82
N PHE A 141 10.76 0.92 -9.59
CA PHE A 141 11.32 1.01 -8.25
C PHE A 141 10.57 2.06 -7.41
N ARG A 142 10.09 1.64 -6.24
CA ARG A 142 9.46 2.52 -5.25
C ARG A 142 10.50 3.02 -4.26
N GLY A 143 10.95 4.25 -4.44
CA GLY A 143 11.98 4.85 -3.60
C GLY A 143 12.72 6.02 -4.25
N GLY A 144 13.71 6.53 -3.53
CA GLY A 144 14.60 7.60 -3.99
C GLY A 144 15.99 7.08 -4.35
N ILE A 145 16.63 7.72 -5.33
CA ILE A 145 18.05 7.49 -5.65
C ILE A 145 18.73 8.84 -5.54
N LYS A 146 19.65 8.95 -4.56
CA LYS A 146 20.28 10.22 -4.19
C LYS A 146 21.50 10.51 -5.05
N ASP A 147 22.35 9.51 -5.24
CA ASP A 147 23.54 9.63 -6.06
C ASP A 147 23.97 8.27 -6.59
N LEU A 148 24.66 8.31 -7.72
CA LEU A 148 25.29 7.17 -8.36
C LEU A 148 26.69 7.59 -8.81
N LYS A 149 27.69 6.77 -8.48
CA LYS A 149 29.08 7.01 -8.84
C LYS A 149 29.74 5.71 -9.31
N ILE A 150 30.45 5.78 -10.43
CA ILE A 150 31.26 4.68 -10.95
C ILE A 150 32.70 5.19 -11.07
N SER A 151 33.63 4.50 -10.43
CA SER A 151 35.05 4.86 -10.40
C SER A 151 35.95 3.65 -10.63
N SER A 152 37.10 3.83 -11.27
CA SER A 152 38.14 2.78 -11.33
C SER A 152 38.66 2.48 -9.93
N THR A 153 38.80 1.20 -9.59
CA THR A 153 39.44 0.79 -8.33
C THR A 153 40.95 0.98 -8.38
N SER A 154 41.53 0.97 -9.57
CA SER A 154 42.99 1.04 -9.80
C SER A 154 43.51 2.49 -9.68
N SER A 155 42.76 3.45 -10.23
CA SER A 155 43.16 4.87 -10.28
C SER A 155 42.32 5.79 -9.37
N ASN A 156 41.22 5.28 -8.78
CA ASN A 156 40.18 6.07 -8.11
C ASN A 156 39.56 7.18 -8.99
N ALA A 157 39.86 7.21 -10.30
CA ALA A 157 39.25 8.14 -11.23
C ALA A 157 37.76 7.84 -11.36
N THR A 158 36.93 8.89 -11.30
CA THR A 158 35.47 8.77 -11.44
C THR A 158 35.10 8.90 -12.91
N PHE A 159 34.49 7.87 -13.49
CA PHE A 159 34.08 7.84 -14.90
C PHE A 159 32.64 8.28 -15.10
N PHE A 160 31.80 7.99 -14.11
CA PHE A 160 30.41 8.40 -14.12
C PHE A 160 30.02 8.89 -12.74
N SER A 161 29.35 10.03 -12.67
CA SER A 161 28.75 10.52 -11.46
C SER A 161 27.45 11.23 -11.82
N GLU A 162 26.37 10.82 -11.17
CA GLU A 162 25.06 11.42 -11.32
C GLU A 162 24.52 11.71 -9.91
N PRO A 163 24.51 12.99 -9.48
CA PRO A 163 23.92 13.37 -8.20
C PRO A 163 22.38 13.52 -8.28
N PHE A 164 21.77 13.22 -9.44
CA PHE A 164 20.33 13.31 -9.72
C PHE A 164 19.67 14.65 -9.37
N SER A 165 20.48 15.71 -9.19
CA SER A 165 20.02 17.07 -8.88
C SER A 165 19.39 17.76 -10.09
N ASN A 166 19.75 17.33 -11.31
CA ASN A 166 19.15 17.77 -12.55
C ASN A 166 19.01 16.59 -13.51
N LEU A 167 17.77 16.32 -13.94
CA LEU A 167 17.44 15.16 -14.76
C LEU A 167 17.20 15.51 -16.24
N SER A 168 17.55 16.72 -16.68
CA SER A 168 17.37 17.15 -18.09
C SER A 168 18.19 16.33 -19.10
N SER A 169 19.26 15.67 -18.64
CA SER A 169 20.09 14.78 -19.47
C SER A 169 19.53 13.36 -19.59
N TRP A 170 18.37 13.08 -18.98
CA TRP A 170 17.73 11.77 -18.96
C TRP A 170 16.41 11.78 -19.73
N ASN A 171 16.17 10.76 -20.54
CA ASN A 171 14.88 10.56 -21.19
C ASN A 171 13.91 9.90 -20.19
N ILE A 172 12.66 10.39 -20.15
CA ILE A 172 11.60 9.76 -19.37
C ILE A 172 11.01 8.62 -20.20
N LEU A 173 10.88 7.45 -19.60
CA LEU A 173 10.19 6.32 -20.20
C LEU A 173 8.70 6.38 -19.79
N GLY A 174 7.80 6.38 -20.78
CA GLY A 174 6.34 6.36 -20.56
C GLY A 174 5.65 7.73 -20.49
N SER A 175 5.66 8.51 -21.58
CA SER A 175 5.05 9.84 -21.69
C SER A 175 3.52 9.91 -21.55
N THR A 176 2.86 8.83 -21.13
CA THR A 176 1.43 8.79 -20.77
C THR A 176 1.18 8.73 -19.26
N LEU A 177 2.22 8.63 -18.44
CA LEU A 177 2.14 8.80 -16.99
C LEU A 177 2.42 10.27 -16.66
N SER A 178 1.37 11.02 -16.36
CA SER A 178 1.42 12.38 -15.81
C SER A 178 2.26 12.40 -14.51
N VAL A 179 3.57 12.65 -14.65
CA VAL A 179 4.52 12.75 -13.54
C VAL A 179 5.20 14.11 -13.57
N TRP A 180 4.65 15.01 -12.75
CA TRP A 180 5.32 15.98 -11.90
C TRP A 180 6.56 16.69 -12.47
N GLU A 181 6.32 17.83 -13.10
CA GLU A 181 7.22 18.96 -12.98
C GLU A 181 6.78 19.85 -11.81
N SER A 182 7.75 20.29 -11.01
CA SER A 182 7.65 21.33 -9.97
C SER A 182 7.23 20.89 -8.56
N PHE A 183 8.20 20.39 -7.79
CA PHE A 183 8.48 21.01 -6.48
C PHE A 183 9.99 21.13 -6.31
N HIS A 184 10.47 22.34 -6.60
CA HIS A 184 11.76 22.81 -6.09
C HIS A 184 11.72 22.68 -4.56
N ARG A 185 12.56 21.81 -3.97
CA ARG A 185 13.09 22.11 -2.64
C ARG A 185 14.27 23.05 -2.88
N PRO A 186 14.25 24.30 -2.39
CA PRO A 186 15.47 25.07 -2.30
C PRO A 186 16.43 24.28 -1.42
N PHE A 187 17.65 24.19 -1.92
CA PHE A 187 18.85 23.80 -1.21
C PHE A 187 18.78 24.18 0.28
N MET A 188 18.50 23.22 1.17
CA MET A 188 18.78 23.40 2.58
C MET A 188 20.29 23.22 2.73
N ALA A 189 20.98 24.36 2.83
CA ALA A 189 22.29 24.41 3.45
C ALA A 189 22.25 23.59 4.75
N SER A 190 23.30 22.80 4.97
CA SER A 190 23.54 21.96 6.14
C SER A 190 22.93 22.51 7.43
N LEU A 191 21.74 22.04 7.76
CA LEU A 191 21.23 22.06 9.13
C LEU A 191 21.69 20.75 9.80
N PRO A 192 21.98 20.77 11.11
CA PRO A 192 22.29 19.54 11.82
C PRO A 192 21.13 18.56 11.62
N PHE A 193 21.47 17.31 11.29
CA PHE A 193 20.55 16.20 11.01
C PHE A 193 19.26 16.30 11.85
N PRO A 194 18.05 16.33 11.25
CA PRO A 194 16.84 16.13 12.03
C PRO A 194 16.93 14.73 12.65
N ASN A 195 16.73 14.64 13.97
CA ASN A 195 16.69 13.38 14.71
C ASN A 195 15.75 12.41 13.98
N PHE A 196 16.31 11.34 13.40
CA PHE A 196 15.55 10.31 12.73
C PHE A 196 14.71 9.57 13.78
N ILE A 197 13.39 9.52 13.60
CA ILE A 197 12.50 8.80 14.51
C ILE A 197 12.48 7.34 14.06
N PRO A 198 12.98 6.39 14.87
CA PRO A 198 13.00 4.99 14.47
C PRO A 198 11.57 4.45 14.40
N ILE A 199 11.28 3.71 13.33
CA ILE A 199 10.06 2.92 13.21
C ILE A 199 10.21 1.69 14.12
N PRO A 200 9.28 1.44 15.07
CA PRO A 200 9.34 0.27 15.93
C PRO A 200 9.23 -1.04 15.16
N GLN A 201 9.68 -2.15 15.75
CA GLN A 201 9.68 -3.48 15.11
C GLN A 201 8.29 -3.88 14.58
N CYS A 202 7.24 -3.67 15.37
CA CYS A 202 5.86 -3.96 14.97
C CYS A 202 5.14 -2.76 14.35
N GLY A 203 5.83 -1.62 14.22
CA GLY A 203 5.31 -0.41 13.59
C GLY A 203 5.61 -0.39 12.09
N LEU A 204 4.87 0.45 11.37
CA LEU A 204 5.03 0.64 9.92
C LEU A 204 5.52 2.04 9.56
N THR A 205 5.36 3.01 10.47
CA THR A 205 5.58 4.43 10.25
C THR A 205 6.11 5.14 11.50
N GLU A 206 6.51 6.41 11.36
CA GLU A 206 6.92 7.26 12.50
C GLU A 206 5.79 7.48 13.51
N CYS A 207 4.53 7.40 13.09
CA CYS A 207 3.38 7.48 13.99
C CYS A 207 3.21 6.24 14.87
N ASP A 208 3.95 5.16 14.63
CA ASP A 208 3.96 3.99 15.50
C ASP A 208 4.97 4.14 16.64
N ASN A 209 5.87 5.13 16.56
CA ASN A 209 6.87 5.34 17.59
C ASN A 209 6.25 5.78 18.92
N SER A 210 6.63 5.09 20.00
CA SER A 210 6.07 5.31 21.34
C SER A 210 6.29 6.74 21.85
N GLU A 211 7.46 7.34 21.60
CA GLU A 211 7.72 8.73 21.99
C GLU A 211 6.84 9.71 21.22
N VAL A 212 6.60 9.46 19.93
CA VAL A 212 5.70 10.28 19.10
C VAL A 212 4.28 10.22 19.66
N ILE A 213 3.76 9.02 19.92
CA ILE A 213 2.39 8.86 20.43
C ILE A 213 2.21 9.46 21.82
N LEU A 214 3.17 9.26 22.73
CA LEU A 214 3.12 9.88 24.06
C LEU A 214 3.18 11.41 23.99
N ASN A 215 3.89 11.98 23.01
CA ASN A 215 3.90 13.43 22.78
C ASN A 215 2.54 13.93 22.28
N TYR A 216 1.90 13.22 21.34
CA TYR A 216 0.55 13.57 20.88
C TYR A 216 -0.49 13.43 22.00
N ALA A 217 -0.40 12.38 22.82
CA ALA A 217 -1.33 12.12 23.94
C ALA A 217 -1.20 13.15 25.07
N SER A 218 0.01 13.66 25.33
CA SER A 218 0.26 14.65 26.40
C SER A 218 0.10 16.10 25.97
N SER A 219 0.01 16.36 24.66
CA SER A 219 -0.11 17.71 24.12
C SER A 219 -1.56 18.08 23.80
N PHE A 220 -1.93 19.34 24.01
CA PHE A 220 -3.22 19.84 23.54
C PHE A 220 -3.29 19.77 22.01
N GLN A 221 -4.26 19.02 21.49
CA GLN A 221 -4.49 18.90 20.06
C GLN A 221 -5.47 19.99 19.61
N SER A 222 -5.03 20.84 18.68
CA SER A 222 -5.91 21.84 18.06
C SER A 222 -6.99 21.16 17.23
N LEU A 223 -8.17 21.78 17.14
CA LEU A 223 -9.27 21.32 16.28
C LEU A 223 -8.80 21.11 14.83
N LYS A 224 -9.04 19.92 14.28
CA LYS A 224 -8.71 19.55 12.89
C LYS A 224 -10.00 19.29 12.11
N THR A 225 -10.20 20.01 11.01
CA THR A 225 -11.37 19.84 10.13
C THR A 225 -10.96 19.15 8.83
N LEU A 226 -11.29 17.87 8.69
CA LEU A 226 -10.96 17.05 7.53
C LEU A 226 -12.08 17.09 6.48
N SER A 227 -11.72 17.23 5.20
CA SER A 227 -12.68 17.04 4.12
C SER A 227 -12.86 15.56 3.80
N TYR A 228 -14.09 15.12 3.63
CA TYR A 228 -14.40 13.81 3.06
C TYR A 228 -15.48 13.94 1.98
N THR A 229 -15.42 13.07 0.99
CA THR A 229 -16.28 13.09 -0.19
C THR A 229 -17.00 11.75 -0.33
N LEU A 230 -18.33 11.80 -0.32
CA LEU A 230 -19.17 10.64 -0.62
C LEU A 230 -19.39 10.52 -2.12
N VAL A 231 -19.20 9.32 -2.67
CA VAL A 231 -19.43 9.02 -4.09
C VAL A 231 -20.76 8.29 -4.23
N VAL A 232 -21.79 9.02 -4.62
CA VAL A 232 -23.17 8.51 -4.71
C VAL A 232 -23.48 8.14 -6.15
N VAL A 233 -23.57 6.84 -6.42
CA VAL A 233 -23.94 6.32 -7.74
C VAL A 233 -25.46 6.16 -7.82
N SER A 234 -26.04 6.51 -8.97
CA SER A 234 -27.47 6.42 -9.30
C SER A 234 -27.64 5.82 -10.69
N ASN A 235 -28.87 5.51 -11.08
CA ASN A 235 -29.20 5.18 -12.46
C ASN A 235 -28.83 6.34 -13.41
N ASP A 236 -28.75 6.05 -14.71
CA ASP A 236 -28.41 7.04 -15.75
C ASP A 236 -29.41 8.19 -15.82
N ASP A 237 -30.67 7.95 -15.42
CA ASP A 237 -31.73 8.96 -15.31
C ASP A 237 -31.69 9.73 -13.97
N GLY A 238 -30.71 9.45 -13.11
CA GLY A 238 -30.56 10.03 -11.78
C GLY A 238 -31.47 9.43 -10.70
N THR A 239 -32.31 8.45 -11.04
CA THR A 239 -33.17 7.77 -10.08
C THR A 239 -32.40 6.70 -9.30
N ASN A 240 -33.04 6.13 -8.26
CA ASN A 240 -32.50 4.99 -7.51
C ASN A 240 -31.05 5.18 -7.04
N SER A 241 -30.77 6.31 -6.39
CA SER A 241 -29.45 6.54 -5.77
C SER A 241 -29.10 5.42 -4.79
N ILE A 242 -27.84 5.00 -4.78
CA ILE A 242 -27.37 3.88 -3.96
C ILE A 242 -27.53 4.14 -2.45
N ILE A 243 -27.46 5.41 -2.05
CA ILE A 243 -27.81 5.89 -0.72
C ILE A 243 -28.71 7.12 -0.81
N SER A 244 -29.58 7.30 0.18
CA SER A 244 -30.51 8.42 0.29
C SER A 244 -29.91 9.65 0.97
N GLN A 245 -30.51 10.82 0.77
CA GLN A 245 -30.08 12.04 1.48
C GLN A 245 -30.23 11.91 3.00
N ASN A 246 -31.30 11.27 3.47
CA ASN A 246 -31.51 11.02 4.90
C ASN A 246 -30.37 10.19 5.52
N GLN A 247 -29.88 9.17 4.81
CA GLN A 247 -28.71 8.40 5.28
C GLN A 247 -27.46 9.27 5.37
N ILE A 248 -27.23 10.15 4.39
CA ILE A 248 -26.09 11.08 4.38
C ILE A 248 -26.12 11.99 5.60
N ASP A 249 -27.28 12.60 5.86
CA ASP A 249 -27.44 13.57 6.96
C ASP A 249 -27.28 12.88 8.32
N LEU A 250 -27.93 11.72 8.52
CA LEU A 250 -27.83 10.93 9.75
C LEU A 250 -26.40 10.45 10.01
N GLN A 251 -25.72 9.90 9.00
CA GLN A 251 -24.35 9.43 9.17
C GLN A 251 -23.39 10.59 9.44
N HIS A 252 -23.57 11.74 8.78
CA HIS A 252 -22.71 12.90 8.97
C HIS A 252 -22.81 13.44 10.40
N LEU A 253 -24.01 13.51 10.95
CA LEU A 253 -24.23 13.90 12.35
C LEU A 253 -23.55 12.93 13.32
N ALA A 254 -23.77 11.63 13.15
CA ALA A 254 -23.14 10.61 14.00
C ALA A 254 -21.61 10.64 13.92
N LEU A 255 -21.05 10.90 12.72
CA LEU A 255 -19.61 11.04 12.53
C LEU A 255 -19.06 12.26 13.28
N ILE A 256 -19.73 13.42 13.18
CA ILE A 256 -19.32 14.62 13.93
C ILE A 256 -19.39 14.34 15.43
N GLU A 257 -20.48 13.76 15.91
CA GLU A 257 -20.67 13.47 17.34
C GLU A 257 -19.60 12.52 17.90
N ALA A 258 -19.25 11.47 17.16
CA ALA A 258 -18.24 10.49 17.57
C ALA A 258 -16.84 11.10 17.68
N PHE A 259 -16.46 12.02 16.78
CA PHE A 259 -15.11 12.60 16.76
C PHE A 259 -14.98 13.95 17.48
N ARG A 260 -16.09 14.64 17.77
CA ARG A 260 -16.10 15.94 18.48
C ARG A 260 -15.31 15.93 19.79
N PRO A 261 -15.41 14.90 20.66
CA PRO A 261 -14.65 14.86 21.92
C PRO A 261 -13.12 14.88 21.72
N TYR A 262 -12.66 14.50 20.53
CA TYR A 262 -11.26 14.32 20.19
C TYR A 262 -10.69 15.47 19.35
N ASN A 263 -11.35 16.63 19.30
CA ASN A 263 -10.92 17.77 18.48
C ASN A 263 -10.69 17.42 17.00
N ILE A 264 -11.44 16.46 16.48
CA ILE A 264 -11.51 16.10 15.06
C ILE A 264 -12.94 16.35 14.60
N THR A 265 -13.09 17.01 13.46
CA THR A 265 -14.38 17.22 12.82
C THR A 265 -14.25 17.07 11.32
N PHE A 266 -15.39 16.90 10.65
CA PHE A 266 -15.45 16.54 9.24
C PHE A 266 -16.30 17.52 8.46
N ALA A 267 -15.86 17.79 7.24
CA ALA A 267 -16.56 18.66 6.32
C ALA A 267 -16.94 17.86 5.07
N LEU A 268 -18.23 17.61 4.92
CA LEU A 268 -18.81 16.74 3.90
C LEU A 268 -18.83 17.41 2.53
N ASN A 269 -18.45 16.63 1.52
CA ASN A 269 -18.72 16.87 0.10
C ASN A 269 -19.47 15.65 -0.48
N VAL A 270 -20.27 15.86 -1.52
CA VAL A 270 -20.98 14.77 -2.21
C VAL A 270 -20.74 14.88 -3.72
N THR A 271 -20.20 13.83 -4.30
CA THR A 271 -20.06 13.68 -5.75
C THR A 271 -21.11 12.68 -6.24
N ARG A 272 -21.96 13.09 -7.18
CA ARG A 272 -23.03 12.24 -7.74
C ARG A 272 -22.62 11.73 -9.11
N ILE A 273 -22.73 10.42 -9.32
CA ILE A 273 -22.42 9.73 -10.58
C ILE A 273 -23.69 9.05 -11.10
N GLN A 274 -24.06 9.29 -12.35
CA GLN A 274 -25.24 8.70 -13.01
C GLN A 274 -24.76 7.60 -13.95
N ARG A 275 -24.73 6.36 -13.43
CA ARG A 275 -24.22 5.18 -14.14
C ARG A 275 -24.97 3.93 -13.67
N SER A 276 -26.02 3.53 -14.40
CA SER A 276 -26.83 2.35 -14.07
C SER A 276 -25.99 1.06 -14.04
N ASP A 277 -24.99 0.98 -14.91
CA ASP A 277 -24.13 -0.20 -15.01
C ASP A 277 -23.27 -0.39 -13.76
N LEU A 278 -22.76 0.70 -13.16
CA LEU A 278 -22.02 0.69 -11.89
C LEU A 278 -22.96 0.56 -10.68
N ARG A 279 -24.13 1.19 -10.74
CA ARG A 279 -25.15 1.15 -9.68
C ARG A 279 -25.60 -0.28 -9.36
N ASN A 280 -25.54 -1.17 -10.35
CA ASN A 280 -26.03 -2.54 -10.25
C ASN A 280 -24.90 -3.59 -10.17
N LYS A 281 -23.61 -3.19 -10.14
CA LYS A 281 -22.52 -4.14 -9.94
C LYS A 281 -22.51 -4.70 -8.52
N ILE A 282 -22.12 -5.98 -8.43
CA ILE A 282 -21.81 -6.65 -7.17
C ILE A 282 -20.29 -6.75 -7.04
N LEU A 283 -19.73 -6.34 -5.92
CA LEU A 283 -18.29 -6.46 -5.71
C LEU A 283 -17.89 -7.86 -5.25
N ILE A 284 -16.74 -8.31 -5.74
CA ILE A 284 -16.06 -9.53 -5.31
C ILE A 284 -14.67 -9.18 -4.77
N PHE A 285 -14.24 -9.88 -3.74
CA PHE A 285 -12.97 -9.66 -3.06
C PHE A 285 -12.09 -10.89 -3.19
N GLY A 286 -10.77 -10.70 -3.31
CA GLY A 286 -9.81 -11.80 -3.45
C GLY A 286 -9.75 -12.45 -4.83
N CYS A 287 -10.85 -12.45 -5.59
CA CYS A 287 -10.90 -12.97 -6.95
C CYS A 287 -10.67 -11.88 -8.00
N ALA A 288 -9.57 -11.97 -8.76
CA ALA A 288 -9.36 -11.12 -9.91
C ALA A 288 -10.26 -11.57 -11.07
N SER A 289 -10.89 -10.63 -11.78
CA SER A 289 -11.78 -10.97 -12.91
C SER A 289 -11.10 -11.87 -13.95
N ALA A 290 -9.79 -11.70 -14.18
CA ALA A 290 -9.03 -12.50 -15.13
C ALA A 290 -8.88 -13.99 -14.74
N ASN A 291 -9.11 -14.34 -13.47
CA ASN A 291 -9.01 -15.71 -12.99
C ASN A 291 -10.30 -16.50 -13.25
N VAL A 292 -11.43 -15.81 -13.46
CA VAL A 292 -12.73 -16.46 -13.67
C VAL A 292 -12.75 -17.20 -15.00
N GLY A 293 -12.80 -18.53 -14.97
CA GLY A 293 -12.77 -19.34 -16.18
C GLY A 293 -11.38 -19.45 -16.81
N ASP A 294 -10.30 -19.39 -16.03
CA ASP A 294 -8.94 -19.55 -16.53
C ASP A 294 -8.47 -21.01 -16.63
N GLY A 295 -9.33 -21.96 -16.23
CA GLY A 295 -9.08 -23.40 -16.20
C GLY A 295 -8.56 -23.92 -14.85
N ILE A 296 -8.42 -23.07 -13.84
CA ILE A 296 -7.94 -23.42 -12.50
C ILE A 296 -9.04 -23.09 -11.49
N CYS A 297 -9.56 -24.08 -10.77
CA CYS A 297 -10.50 -23.80 -9.68
C CYS A 297 -9.81 -23.05 -8.52
N GLN A 298 -10.00 -21.73 -8.40
CA GLN A 298 -9.56 -20.95 -7.26
C GLN A 298 -10.67 -20.80 -6.22
N LYS A 299 -10.30 -21.00 -4.96
CA LYS A 299 -11.25 -20.98 -3.83
C LYS A 299 -11.88 -19.59 -3.66
N GLU A 300 -11.12 -18.54 -3.88
CA GLU A 300 -11.56 -17.14 -3.84
C GLU A 300 -12.55 -16.79 -4.96
N CYS A 301 -12.49 -17.46 -6.11
CA CYS A 301 -13.40 -17.28 -7.23
C CYS A 301 -14.57 -18.28 -7.22
N GLN A 302 -14.60 -19.23 -6.28
CA GLN A 302 -15.66 -20.22 -6.14
C GLN A 302 -16.94 -19.61 -5.52
N SER A 303 -17.73 -18.90 -6.33
CA SER A 303 -19.01 -18.30 -5.90
C SER A 303 -20.08 -18.37 -6.99
N GLU A 304 -21.36 -18.29 -6.61
CA GLU A 304 -22.45 -18.24 -7.59
C GLU A 304 -22.39 -17.00 -8.50
N ILE A 305 -21.85 -15.88 -8.01
CA ILE A 305 -21.76 -14.62 -8.76
C ILE A 305 -20.79 -14.74 -9.94
N THR A 306 -19.71 -15.51 -9.76
CA THR A 306 -18.69 -15.79 -10.77
C THR A 306 -18.97 -17.09 -11.52
N GLY A 307 -20.12 -17.75 -11.26
CA GLY A 307 -20.49 -19.03 -11.89
C GLY A 307 -19.63 -20.22 -11.46
N ASN A 308 -19.24 -20.29 -10.19
CA ASN A 308 -18.27 -21.24 -9.64
C ASN A 308 -16.96 -21.20 -10.44
N ASP A 309 -16.38 -20.01 -10.47
CA ASP A 309 -15.12 -19.75 -11.16
C ASP A 309 -15.20 -19.98 -12.67
N GLY A 310 -16.23 -19.40 -13.31
CA GLY A 310 -16.47 -19.60 -14.74
C GLY A 310 -16.73 -21.07 -15.11
N GLY A 311 -17.08 -21.91 -14.15
CA GLY A 311 -17.27 -23.36 -14.30
C GLY A 311 -16.04 -24.21 -13.95
N ASP A 312 -14.90 -23.62 -13.61
CA ASP A 312 -13.66 -24.37 -13.34
C ASP A 312 -13.73 -25.17 -12.04
N CYS A 313 -14.52 -24.71 -11.07
CA CYS A 313 -14.80 -25.43 -9.83
C CYS A 313 -15.99 -26.41 -9.93
N ALA A 314 -16.63 -26.53 -11.09
CA ALA A 314 -17.78 -27.41 -11.25
C ALA A 314 -17.35 -28.89 -11.32
N PRO A 315 -18.07 -29.82 -10.66
CA PRO A 315 -17.81 -31.25 -10.80
C PRO A 315 -17.97 -31.69 -12.26
N LEU A 316 -17.13 -32.62 -12.73
CA LEU A 316 -17.13 -33.11 -14.12
C LEU A 316 -18.51 -33.55 -14.65
N ASN A 317 -19.42 -34.02 -13.78
CA ASN A 317 -20.77 -34.43 -14.14
C ASN A 317 -21.73 -33.26 -14.45
N TYR A 318 -21.43 -32.05 -13.95
CA TYR A 318 -22.23 -30.83 -14.15
C TYR A 318 -22.19 -30.38 -15.62
N ILE A 319 -21.09 -30.69 -16.31
CA ILE A 319 -20.81 -30.33 -17.70
C ILE A 319 -21.76 -31.06 -18.69
N SER A 320 -22.43 -32.12 -18.26
CA SER A 320 -23.29 -32.95 -19.13
C SER A 320 -24.66 -32.35 -19.49
N LYS A 321 -25.05 -31.23 -18.89
CA LYS A 321 -26.38 -30.62 -19.06
C LYS A 321 -26.50 -29.61 -20.21
N CYS A 322 -25.38 -29.06 -20.67
CA CYS A 322 -25.38 -28.12 -21.79
C CYS A 322 -25.39 -28.88 -23.13
N HIS A 323 -26.48 -28.77 -23.88
CA HIS A 323 -26.60 -29.31 -25.23
C HIS A 323 -26.19 -28.28 -26.29
N SER A 324 -25.67 -28.72 -27.44
CA SER A 324 -25.19 -27.83 -28.50
C SER A 324 -26.27 -26.90 -29.09
N GLN A 325 -27.55 -27.26 -28.94
CA GLN A 325 -28.69 -26.45 -29.36
C GLN A 325 -29.04 -25.32 -28.38
N MET A 326 -28.49 -25.38 -27.16
CA MET A 326 -28.70 -24.36 -26.12
C MET A 326 -27.69 -23.23 -26.27
N ILE A 327 -26.47 -23.55 -26.71
CA ILE A 327 -25.41 -22.56 -26.94
C ILE A 327 -25.83 -21.59 -28.04
N ARG A 328 -25.83 -20.29 -27.73
CA ARG A 328 -26.11 -19.22 -28.70
C ARG A 328 -27.50 -19.31 -29.34
N ASN A 329 -28.52 -19.72 -28.56
CA ASN A 329 -29.90 -19.86 -29.01
C ASN A 329 -30.75 -18.57 -28.83
N GLY A 330 -30.15 -17.49 -28.34
CA GLY A 330 -30.78 -16.21 -28.02
C GLY A 330 -31.35 -16.11 -26.60
N LYS A 331 -31.13 -17.12 -25.75
CA LYS A 331 -31.60 -17.17 -24.36
C LYS A 331 -30.42 -17.54 -23.47
N CYS A 332 -30.27 -16.84 -22.34
CA CYS A 332 -29.27 -17.20 -21.35
C CYS A 332 -29.63 -18.51 -20.63
N ASP A 333 -28.94 -19.60 -20.99
CA ASP A 333 -29.05 -20.91 -20.39
C ASP A 333 -27.92 -21.12 -19.35
N SER A 334 -28.29 -21.19 -18.07
CA SER A 334 -27.34 -21.25 -16.94
C SER A 334 -26.41 -22.47 -16.97
N ASP A 335 -26.86 -23.59 -17.54
CA ASP A 335 -26.05 -24.80 -17.69
C ASP A 335 -24.92 -24.62 -18.73
N CYS A 336 -25.09 -23.68 -19.67
CA CYS A 336 -24.11 -23.34 -20.71
C CYS A 336 -23.29 -22.09 -20.36
N ASN A 337 -23.64 -21.36 -19.30
CA ASN A 337 -22.99 -20.12 -18.90
C ASN A 337 -21.69 -20.38 -18.11
N ILE A 338 -20.70 -20.99 -18.77
CA ILE A 338 -19.35 -21.28 -18.26
C ILE A 338 -18.32 -21.07 -19.37
N GLN A 339 -17.03 -20.93 -19.02
CA GLN A 339 -15.96 -20.67 -19.99
C GLN A 339 -15.87 -21.72 -21.09
N LYS A 340 -16.09 -23.01 -20.75
CA LYS A 340 -16.04 -24.11 -21.72
C LYS A 340 -16.96 -23.90 -22.93
N TYR A 341 -18.11 -23.26 -22.72
CA TYR A 341 -19.12 -22.99 -23.75
C TYR A 341 -19.17 -21.50 -24.13
N ASP A 342 -18.09 -20.76 -23.84
CA ASP A 342 -17.97 -19.33 -24.12
C ASP A 342 -19.13 -18.52 -23.51
N PHE A 343 -19.48 -18.84 -22.26
CA PHE A 343 -20.56 -18.20 -21.51
C PHE A 343 -21.88 -18.19 -22.28
N ASP A 344 -22.30 -19.38 -22.70
CA ASP A 344 -23.48 -19.63 -23.53
C ASP A 344 -23.39 -18.99 -24.93
N GLY A 345 -22.19 -19.01 -25.52
CA GLY A 345 -21.89 -18.33 -26.78
C GLY A 345 -22.12 -16.82 -26.73
N GLY A 346 -22.08 -16.24 -25.53
CA GLY A 346 -22.30 -14.83 -25.24
C GLY A 346 -23.75 -14.43 -24.94
N ASP A 347 -24.73 -15.34 -25.03
CA ASP A 347 -26.15 -15.01 -24.86
C ASP A 347 -26.48 -14.43 -23.47
N CYS A 348 -25.78 -14.91 -22.44
CA CYS A 348 -25.90 -14.39 -21.07
C CYS A 348 -25.40 -12.96 -20.87
N CYS A 349 -24.69 -12.40 -21.86
CA CYS A 349 -24.09 -11.07 -21.81
C CYS A 349 -24.66 -10.08 -22.83
N LEU A 350 -25.74 -10.44 -23.54
CA LEU A 350 -26.36 -9.57 -24.55
C LEU A 350 -27.23 -8.45 -23.94
N PHE A 351 -27.78 -8.64 -22.74
CA PHE A 351 -28.70 -7.68 -22.12
C PHE A 351 -27.99 -6.72 -21.15
N HIS A 352 -28.11 -5.42 -21.37
CA HIS A 352 -27.52 -4.34 -20.56
C HIS A 352 -28.30 -4.05 -19.25
N GLY A 353 -28.87 -5.06 -18.59
CA GLY A 353 -29.85 -4.86 -17.52
C GLY A 353 -29.82 -5.87 -16.37
N ILE A 354 -30.46 -5.48 -15.27
CA ILE A 354 -30.44 -6.01 -13.89
C ILE A 354 -30.77 -7.51 -13.73
N GLU A 355 -31.26 -8.18 -14.77
CA GLU A 355 -31.50 -9.63 -14.81
C GLU A 355 -30.31 -10.45 -15.35
N GLY A 356 -29.22 -9.79 -15.76
CA GLY A 356 -28.11 -10.41 -16.48
C GLY A 356 -27.27 -11.37 -15.64
N ASN A 357 -27.29 -12.65 -16.01
CA ASN A 357 -26.35 -13.67 -15.53
C ASN A 357 -24.97 -13.56 -16.22
N CYS A 358 -24.60 -12.39 -16.75
CA CYS A 358 -23.34 -12.21 -17.44
C CYS A 358 -22.18 -12.38 -16.46
N ILE A 359 -21.40 -13.44 -16.61
CA ILE A 359 -20.22 -13.73 -15.78
C ILE A 359 -18.90 -13.70 -16.58
N ASP A 360 -18.98 -13.50 -17.90
CA ASP A 360 -17.82 -13.42 -18.78
C ASP A 360 -16.88 -12.28 -18.32
N PRO A 361 -15.64 -12.61 -17.90
CA PRO A 361 -14.70 -11.61 -17.41
C PRO A 361 -14.29 -10.58 -18.46
N LYS A 362 -14.38 -10.91 -19.76
CA LYS A 362 -14.05 -9.99 -20.87
C LYS A 362 -15.17 -9.00 -21.17
N ASN A 363 -16.39 -9.28 -20.72
CA ASN A 363 -17.53 -8.44 -21.02
C ASN A 363 -17.66 -7.28 -20.00
N PRO A 364 -17.77 -6.01 -20.44
CA PRO A 364 -17.91 -4.86 -19.53
C PRO A 364 -19.25 -4.88 -18.75
N TYR A 365 -20.26 -5.58 -19.25
CA TYR A 365 -21.57 -5.72 -18.61
C TYR A 365 -21.66 -6.86 -17.60
N ARG A 366 -20.57 -7.63 -17.38
CA ARG A 366 -20.53 -8.68 -16.36
C ARG A 366 -21.04 -8.19 -15.01
N ARG A 367 -21.80 -9.01 -14.30
CA ARG A 367 -22.53 -8.58 -13.09
C ARG A 367 -21.64 -8.20 -11.91
N TYR A 368 -20.36 -8.60 -11.93
CA TYR A 368 -19.43 -8.40 -10.84
C TYR A 368 -18.22 -7.53 -11.19
N MET A 369 -17.54 -7.02 -10.17
CA MET A 369 -16.34 -6.21 -10.34
C MET A 369 -15.47 -6.28 -9.08
N THR A 370 -14.16 -6.13 -9.20
CA THR A 370 -13.30 -5.95 -8.03
C THR A 370 -13.42 -4.50 -7.50
N PRO A 371 -13.10 -4.23 -6.22
CA PRO A 371 -13.06 -2.85 -5.71
C PRO A 371 -12.14 -1.93 -6.52
N HIS A 372 -11.02 -2.47 -7.00
CA HIS A 372 -10.07 -1.72 -7.83
C HIS A 372 -10.69 -1.30 -9.16
N GLU A 373 -11.25 -2.25 -9.90
CA GLU A 373 -11.95 -1.99 -11.16
C GLU A 373 -13.14 -1.02 -10.96
N TYR A 374 -13.86 -1.13 -9.84
CA TYR A 374 -14.99 -0.26 -9.53
C TYR A 374 -14.56 1.19 -9.35
N LYS A 375 -13.51 1.44 -8.55
CA LYS A 375 -12.96 2.78 -8.34
C LYS A 375 -12.35 3.34 -9.63
N GLN A 376 -11.70 2.50 -10.44
CA GLN A 376 -11.19 2.89 -11.76
C GLN A 376 -12.32 3.27 -12.73
N ALA A 377 -13.41 2.51 -12.77
CA ALA A 377 -14.54 2.78 -13.65
C ALA A 377 -15.31 4.06 -13.25
N ILE A 378 -15.30 4.41 -11.98
CA ILE A 378 -15.79 5.70 -11.47
C ILE A 378 -14.91 6.86 -11.96
N ASN A 379 -13.59 6.65 -12.08
CA ASN A 379 -12.63 7.60 -12.65
C ASN A 379 -12.69 9.01 -12.04
N LEU A 380 -12.62 9.10 -10.71
CA LEU A 380 -12.60 10.40 -10.03
C LEU A 380 -11.25 11.12 -10.20
N PRO A 381 -11.25 12.45 -10.36
CA PRO A 381 -10.03 13.22 -10.27
C PRO A 381 -9.46 13.16 -8.84
N TYR A 382 -8.19 13.51 -8.70
CA TYR A 382 -7.61 13.70 -7.36
C TYR A 382 -8.37 14.79 -6.60
N LEU A 383 -8.81 14.48 -5.39
CA LEU A 383 -9.45 15.41 -4.47
C LEU A 383 -8.69 15.40 -3.14
N PRO A 384 -8.43 16.57 -2.52
CA PRO A 384 -7.82 16.67 -1.20
C PRO A 384 -8.85 16.31 -0.11
N SER A 385 -9.37 15.09 -0.13
CA SER A 385 -10.37 14.59 0.80
C SER A 385 -10.32 13.07 0.90
N LEU A 386 -10.73 12.51 2.04
CA LEU A 386 -11.04 11.09 2.13
C LEU A 386 -12.22 10.74 1.19
N ILE A 387 -12.06 9.75 0.32
CA ILE A 387 -13.11 9.29 -0.59
C ILE A 387 -13.82 8.07 -0.01
N ILE A 388 -15.16 8.08 -0.04
CA ILE A 388 -16.00 6.98 0.43
C ILE A 388 -16.91 6.53 -0.72
N TYR A 389 -16.74 5.26 -1.10
CA TYR A 389 -17.50 4.57 -2.13
C TYR A 389 -18.57 3.68 -1.53
N PHE A 390 -19.60 3.36 -2.33
CA PHE A 390 -20.69 2.48 -1.94
C PHE A 390 -20.90 1.41 -3.00
N ALA A 391 -21.01 0.15 -2.59
CA ALA A 391 -21.34 -0.95 -3.49
C ALA A 391 -21.91 -2.13 -2.70
N ASN A 392 -22.61 -3.04 -3.38
CA ASN A 392 -23.17 -4.24 -2.76
C ASN A 392 -22.26 -5.45 -2.97
N TRP A 393 -22.23 -6.37 -2.01
CA TRP A 393 -21.57 -7.68 -2.11
C TRP A 393 -22.32 -8.70 -1.25
N PRO A 394 -22.19 -10.01 -1.50
CA PRO A 394 -23.10 -11.02 -0.92
C PRO A 394 -22.78 -11.44 0.51
N PHE A 395 -21.55 -11.21 0.99
CA PHE A 395 -21.10 -11.71 2.30
C PHE A 395 -21.24 -10.63 3.37
N GLU A 396 -22.11 -10.89 4.36
CA GLU A 396 -22.43 -9.97 5.47
C GLU A 396 -21.30 -9.81 6.50
N SER A 397 -20.30 -10.70 6.50
CA SER A 397 -19.18 -10.65 7.45
C SER A 397 -18.23 -9.49 7.22
N LEU A 398 -18.26 -8.89 6.03
CA LEU A 398 -17.48 -7.70 5.66
C LEU A 398 -18.45 -6.55 5.48
N VAL A 399 -18.39 -5.55 6.36
CA VAL A 399 -19.27 -4.38 6.29
C VAL A 399 -18.63 -3.24 5.50
N GLY A 400 -17.32 -3.10 5.63
CA GLY A 400 -16.52 -2.07 5.00
C GLY A 400 -15.11 -2.56 4.73
N LEU A 401 -14.41 -1.81 3.89
CA LEU A 401 -12.98 -1.94 3.70
C LEU A 401 -12.37 -0.55 3.57
N SER A 402 -11.25 -0.35 4.24
CA SER A 402 -10.50 0.90 4.31
C SER A 402 -9.05 0.68 3.93
N THR A 403 -8.47 1.73 3.36
CA THR A 403 -7.04 1.82 3.05
C THR A 403 -6.30 2.43 4.24
N PHE A 404 -5.24 1.79 4.71
CA PHE A 404 -4.38 2.33 5.77
C PHE A 404 -3.45 3.46 5.29
N PRO A 405 -2.92 4.31 6.20
CA PRO A 405 -2.03 5.42 5.85
C PRO A 405 -0.73 5.06 5.12
N TRP A 406 -0.21 3.87 5.36
CA TRP A 406 1.04 3.37 4.76
C TRP A 406 0.85 2.76 3.36
N GLU A 407 -0.40 2.48 2.97
CA GLU A 407 -0.72 2.05 1.61
C GLU A 407 -0.46 3.17 0.60
N SER A 408 -0.05 2.79 -0.61
CA SER A 408 0.41 3.73 -1.64
C SER A 408 -0.71 4.64 -2.16
N GLU A 409 -1.92 4.11 -2.15
CA GLU A 409 -3.16 4.67 -2.64
C GLU A 409 -3.94 5.46 -1.57
N ALA A 410 -3.44 5.54 -0.33
CA ALA A 410 -4.13 6.15 0.83
C ALA A 410 -4.63 7.58 0.61
N THR A 411 -4.01 8.33 -0.31
CA THR A 411 -4.42 9.70 -0.67
C THR A 411 -4.95 9.83 -2.09
N SER A 412 -4.97 8.75 -2.86
CA SER A 412 -5.47 8.74 -4.23
C SER A 412 -6.93 8.27 -4.28
N PRO A 413 -7.66 8.54 -5.38
CA PRO A 413 -9.00 8.01 -5.58
C PRO A 413 -9.08 6.46 -5.55
N SER A 414 -7.96 5.75 -5.76
CA SER A 414 -7.92 4.29 -5.67
C SER A 414 -7.99 3.77 -4.24
N GLY A 415 -7.62 4.59 -3.24
CA GLY A 415 -7.72 4.26 -1.81
C GLY A 415 -9.06 4.67 -1.21
N GLY A 416 -9.05 5.06 0.07
CA GLY A 416 -10.23 5.49 0.81
C GLY A 416 -11.04 4.33 1.40
N ILE A 417 -12.36 4.52 1.49
CA ILE A 417 -13.27 3.54 2.11
C ILE A 417 -14.27 3.05 1.07
N ILE A 418 -14.65 1.78 1.14
CA ILE A 418 -15.83 1.24 0.46
C ILE A 418 -16.77 0.58 1.46
N LEU A 419 -18.06 0.93 1.41
CA LEU A 419 -19.07 0.48 2.38
C LEU A 419 -20.29 -0.13 1.70
N GLN A 420 -20.95 -1.04 2.42
CA GLN A 420 -22.28 -1.47 2.04
C GLN A 420 -23.31 -0.34 2.23
N PRO A 421 -24.13 -0.02 1.22
CA PRO A 421 -25.12 1.05 1.30
C PRO A 421 -26.15 0.85 2.42
N HIS A 422 -26.56 -0.39 2.66
CA HIS A 422 -27.55 -0.77 3.68
C HIS A 422 -27.02 -0.69 5.12
N ARG A 423 -25.72 -0.39 5.29
CA ARG A 423 -25.03 -0.25 6.58
C ARG A 423 -24.68 1.22 6.90
N PHE A 424 -24.87 2.13 5.95
CA PHE A 424 -24.53 3.55 6.08
C PHE A 424 -25.75 4.40 6.44
N GLY A 425 -25.63 5.25 7.47
CA GLY A 425 -26.72 6.15 7.89
C GLY A 425 -27.94 5.46 8.46
N ILE A 426 -27.78 4.22 8.95
CA ILE A 426 -28.84 3.41 9.55
C ILE A 426 -28.64 3.38 11.07
N SER A 427 -29.73 3.61 11.82
CA SER A 427 -29.72 3.59 13.28
C SER A 427 -29.17 2.25 13.81
N GLY A 428 -28.26 2.33 14.80
CA GLY A 428 -27.56 1.17 15.35
C GLY A 428 -26.41 0.62 14.50
N GLN A 429 -26.14 1.19 13.33
CA GLN A 429 -25.09 0.73 12.40
C GLN A 429 -24.11 1.84 11.98
N MET A 430 -24.31 3.07 12.47
CA MET A 430 -23.48 4.23 12.11
C MET A 430 -22.01 4.08 12.55
N GLY A 431 -21.73 3.18 13.50
CA GLY A 431 -20.38 2.86 13.98
C GLY A 431 -19.47 2.28 12.89
N HIS A 432 -20.02 1.66 11.83
CA HIS A 432 -19.20 1.04 10.79
C HIS A 432 -18.35 2.06 10.03
N LEU A 433 -18.89 3.22 9.63
CA LEU A 433 -18.08 4.23 8.99
C LEU A 433 -17.03 4.83 9.95
N ILE A 434 -17.40 5.00 11.22
CA ILE A 434 -16.50 5.53 12.25
C ILE A 434 -15.29 4.59 12.43
N HIS A 435 -15.54 3.28 12.43
CA HIS A 435 -14.53 2.23 12.45
C HIS A 435 -13.61 2.29 11.23
N GLU A 436 -14.16 2.33 10.01
CA GLU A 436 -13.35 2.41 8.79
C GLU A 436 -12.50 3.69 8.72
N ILE A 437 -13.01 4.82 9.24
CA ILE A 437 -12.23 6.05 9.38
C ILE A 437 -11.11 5.86 10.42
N GLY A 438 -11.31 5.08 11.46
CA GLY A 438 -10.25 4.69 12.40
C GLY A 438 -9.05 4.03 11.69
N HIS A 439 -9.30 3.09 10.77
CA HIS A 439 -8.25 2.49 9.94
C HIS A 439 -7.57 3.50 9.01
N VAL A 440 -8.34 4.35 8.34
CA VAL A 440 -7.79 5.46 7.53
C VAL A 440 -6.90 6.35 8.40
N LEU A 441 -7.22 6.53 9.67
CA LEU A 441 -6.42 7.31 10.62
C LEU A 441 -5.37 6.47 11.37
N GLY A 442 -5.07 5.26 10.89
CA GLY A 442 -3.95 4.43 11.31
C GLY A 442 -4.17 3.62 12.58
N LEU A 443 -5.41 3.23 12.86
CA LEU A 443 -5.74 2.33 13.96
C LEU A 443 -5.92 0.90 13.49
N TRP A 444 -5.31 -0.04 14.21
CA TRP A 444 -5.59 -1.46 14.08
C TRP A 444 -6.87 -1.83 14.85
N HIS A 445 -7.36 -3.04 14.61
CA HIS A 445 -8.38 -3.62 15.49
C HIS A 445 -7.79 -3.84 16.89
N VAL A 446 -8.62 -3.67 17.91
CA VAL A 446 -8.26 -3.93 19.33
C VAL A 446 -7.87 -5.39 19.63
N HIS A 447 -8.00 -6.28 18.65
CA HIS A 447 -7.67 -7.71 18.75
C HIS A 447 -6.51 -8.13 17.82
N HIS A 448 -5.78 -7.16 17.24
CA HIS A 448 -4.66 -7.40 16.32
C HIS A 448 -3.52 -8.21 16.98
N GLY A 449 -3.28 -8.03 18.28
CA GLY A 449 -2.28 -8.79 19.04
C GLY A 449 -2.70 -10.18 19.52
N ILE A 450 -3.91 -10.64 19.19
CA ILE A 450 -4.49 -11.89 19.73
C ILE A 450 -5.14 -12.76 18.65
N THR A 451 -5.99 -12.18 17.80
CA THR A 451 -6.72 -12.93 16.74
C THR A 451 -6.19 -12.61 15.34
N GLU A 452 -5.60 -11.44 15.11
CA GLU A 452 -5.06 -11.02 13.80
C GLU A 452 -3.52 -10.86 13.85
N VAL A 453 -2.82 -11.91 14.28
CA VAL A 453 -1.36 -11.87 14.52
C VAL A 453 -0.58 -12.11 13.21
N ALA A 454 0.53 -11.43 12.90
CA ALA A 454 1.73 -11.32 13.73
C ALA A 454 2.55 -10.04 13.48
N CYS A 455 3.27 -9.62 14.53
CA CYS A 455 4.65 -9.11 14.43
C CYS A 455 5.49 -10.15 15.19
N ASP A 456 5.92 -11.13 14.40
CA ASP A 456 6.60 -12.42 14.67
C ASP A 456 6.18 -13.31 15.88
N ASP A 457 5.06 -12.98 16.52
CA ASP A 457 4.11 -13.78 17.34
C ASP A 457 4.35 -15.31 17.51
N PRO A 458 4.49 -15.82 18.77
CA PRO A 458 3.73 -17.02 19.16
C PRO A 458 2.82 -16.78 20.38
N CYS A 459 2.10 -15.65 20.29
CA CYS A 459 0.75 -15.42 20.78
C CYS A 459 0.65 -15.09 22.27
N PHE A 460 0.85 -13.80 22.57
CA PHE A 460 -0.18 -12.85 23.06
C PHE A 460 0.46 -11.47 23.22
N GLU A 461 -0.20 -10.41 22.76
CA GLU A 461 -0.13 -9.15 23.51
C GLU A 461 -0.69 -9.41 24.91
N GLU A 462 0.21 -9.55 25.90
CA GLU A 462 -0.22 -9.94 27.24
C GLU A 462 -0.83 -8.77 28.03
N ILE A 463 -0.37 -7.57 27.71
CA ILE A 463 -0.75 -6.30 28.31
C ILE A 463 -0.70 -5.30 27.15
N GLY A 464 -1.66 -4.35 27.12
CA GLY A 464 -1.69 -3.30 26.11
C GLY A 464 -0.33 -2.61 25.98
N SER A 465 0.15 -2.46 24.75
CA SER A 465 1.51 -2.00 24.45
C SER A 465 1.56 -1.00 23.30
N LEU A 466 2.51 -0.07 23.35
CA LEU A 466 2.84 0.81 22.21
C LEU A 466 3.76 0.14 21.19
N GLU A 467 4.24 -1.06 21.48
CA GLU A 467 5.28 -1.75 20.69
C GLU A 467 4.79 -3.08 20.11
N THR A 468 3.68 -3.61 20.57
CA THR A 468 3.10 -4.89 20.12
C THR A 468 1.59 -4.77 19.98
N GLY A 469 0.94 -5.75 19.34
CA GLY A 469 -0.51 -5.79 19.20
C GLY A 469 -1.06 -4.66 18.34
N ASP A 470 -2.09 -3.96 18.83
CA ASP A 470 -2.68 -2.82 18.10
C ASP A 470 -1.86 -1.52 18.22
N LEU A 471 -0.72 -1.57 18.92
CA LEU A 471 0.22 -0.46 19.17
C LEU A 471 -0.40 0.67 20.00
N VAL A 472 -1.31 0.32 20.91
CA VAL A 472 -2.04 1.22 21.79
C VAL A 472 -2.01 0.64 23.22
N ALA A 473 -1.30 1.29 24.15
CA ALA A 473 -1.15 0.75 25.49
C ALA A 473 -2.36 0.92 26.42
N ASP A 474 -3.33 1.74 26.03
CA ASP A 474 -4.58 1.95 26.80
C ASP A 474 -5.79 1.18 26.25
N THR A 475 -5.58 0.28 25.28
CA THR A 475 -6.54 -0.74 24.85
C THR A 475 -6.14 -2.09 25.47
N PRO A 476 -7.00 -2.71 26.29
CA PRO A 476 -6.73 -4.04 26.81
C PRO A 476 -6.71 -5.08 25.68
N PRO A 477 -5.73 -5.99 25.63
CA PRO A 477 -5.69 -7.04 24.63
C PRO A 477 -6.89 -7.97 24.81
N SER A 478 -7.52 -8.35 23.70
CA SER A 478 -8.67 -9.24 23.73
C SER A 478 -8.78 -10.06 22.44
N PRO A 479 -9.40 -11.26 22.49
CA PRO A 479 -9.75 -11.97 21.27
C PRO A 479 -10.84 -11.18 20.51
N LYS A 480 -11.04 -11.53 19.24
CA LYS A 480 -12.16 -11.03 18.46
C LYS A 480 -13.48 -11.26 19.19
N ASN A 481 -14.23 -10.18 19.43
CA ASN A 481 -15.57 -10.20 20.01
C ASN A 481 -16.57 -9.62 19.00
N ASP A 482 -17.68 -10.32 18.78
CA ASP A 482 -18.78 -9.91 17.90
C ASP A 482 -20.01 -9.40 18.67
N LYS A 483 -19.99 -9.50 20.01
CA LYS A 483 -21.08 -9.09 20.90
C LYS A 483 -20.72 -7.83 21.70
N CYS A 484 -21.76 -7.15 22.19
CA CYS A 484 -21.66 -5.99 23.08
C CYS A 484 -21.32 -6.33 24.53
N GLU A 485 -21.15 -7.61 24.84
CA GLU A 485 -20.75 -8.09 26.15
C GLU A 485 -19.46 -8.88 25.97
N ALA A 486 -18.45 -8.51 26.76
CA ALA A 486 -17.23 -9.28 26.84
C ALA A 486 -17.61 -10.66 27.40
N THR A 487 -17.60 -11.67 26.53
CA THR A 487 -17.63 -13.03 27.04
C THR A 487 -16.26 -13.25 27.67
N ASN A 488 -16.21 -13.48 28.99
CA ASN A 488 -15.00 -13.89 29.73
C ASN A 488 -14.59 -15.31 29.32
N LEU A 489 -14.47 -15.56 28.02
CA LEU A 489 -14.13 -16.84 27.44
C LEU A 489 -12.65 -17.10 27.73
N HIS A 490 -12.42 -18.12 28.54
CA HIS A 490 -11.12 -18.79 28.68
C HIS A 490 -10.80 -19.54 27.38
N HIS A 491 -10.55 -18.82 26.29
CA HIS A 491 -10.33 -19.43 24.99
C HIS A 491 -8.86 -19.76 24.76
N PHE A 492 -8.65 -21.02 24.36
CA PHE A 492 -7.38 -21.54 23.86
C PHE A 492 -7.09 -20.94 22.49
N SER A 493 -6.49 -19.77 22.43
CA SER A 493 -5.69 -19.39 21.26
C SER A 493 -4.24 -19.74 21.59
N CYS A 494 -3.55 -20.44 20.69
CA CYS A 494 -2.11 -20.71 20.79
C CYS A 494 -1.66 -21.58 21.99
N GLY A 495 -2.55 -22.45 22.51
CA GLY A 495 -2.18 -23.55 23.43
C GLY A 495 -1.97 -23.19 24.90
N LYS A 496 -2.20 -21.93 25.32
CA LYS A 496 -2.13 -21.48 26.73
C LYS A 496 -3.50 -21.05 27.25
N PHE A 497 -3.82 -21.42 28.50
CA PHE A 497 -5.01 -20.92 29.19
C PHE A 497 -4.77 -19.49 29.69
N ARG A 498 -5.55 -18.52 29.20
CA ARG A 498 -5.64 -17.17 29.78
C ARG A 498 -7.07 -16.66 29.80
N SER A 499 -7.32 -15.79 30.75
CA SER A 499 -8.56 -15.02 30.88
C SER A 499 -8.27 -13.60 30.43
N PHE A 500 -9.03 -13.10 29.46
CA PHE A 500 -9.01 -11.69 29.09
C PHE A 500 -10.12 -10.98 29.87
N PHE A 501 -9.74 -9.97 30.62
CA PHE A 501 -10.67 -9.12 31.37
C PHE A 501 -10.81 -7.79 30.64
N ASP A 502 -11.98 -7.15 30.79
CA ASP A 502 -12.23 -5.79 30.28
C ASP A 502 -12.01 -5.64 28.76
N ALA A 503 -12.42 -6.65 27.99
CA ALA A 503 -12.33 -6.58 26.53
C ALA A 503 -13.00 -5.29 26.02
N PRO A 504 -12.33 -4.49 25.16
CA PRO A 504 -12.80 -3.19 24.69
C PRO A 504 -13.94 -3.30 23.66
N VAL A 505 -15.02 -4.01 24.00
CA VAL A 505 -16.19 -4.28 23.13
C VAL A 505 -16.93 -3.00 22.73
N LYS A 506 -16.82 -1.93 23.52
CA LYS A 506 -17.41 -0.62 23.18
C LYS A 506 -16.46 0.31 22.41
N ASN A 507 -15.24 -0.13 22.14
CA ASN A 507 -14.34 0.63 21.30
C ASN A 507 -14.82 0.59 19.85
N TYR A 508 -14.68 1.70 19.12
CA TYR A 508 -15.05 1.72 17.70
C TYR A 508 -14.20 0.76 16.84
N MET A 509 -12.99 0.40 17.27
CA MET A 509 -12.12 -0.58 16.59
C MET A 509 -12.38 -2.04 17.01
N SER A 510 -13.47 -2.32 17.72
CA SER A 510 -14.00 -3.68 17.96
C SER A 510 -14.93 -4.12 16.83
N TYR A 511 -15.18 -5.43 16.71
CA TYR A 511 -16.20 -6.01 15.83
C TYR A 511 -17.56 -6.22 16.52
N SER A 512 -17.74 -5.68 17.73
CA SER A 512 -18.99 -5.77 18.48
C SER A 512 -20.16 -5.20 17.67
N LEU A 513 -21.09 -6.09 17.32
CA LEU A 513 -22.28 -5.75 16.53
C LEU A 513 -23.38 -5.16 17.43
N GLY A 514 -24.32 -4.42 16.85
CA GLY A 514 -25.49 -3.90 17.56
C GLY A 514 -25.36 -2.47 18.07
N GLY A 515 -24.38 -1.71 17.59
CA GLY A 515 -24.29 -0.26 17.83
C GLY A 515 -23.89 0.13 19.25
N CYS A 516 -23.16 -0.72 19.96
CA CYS A 516 -22.67 -0.44 21.31
C CYS A 516 -21.31 0.25 21.37
N SER A 517 -20.64 0.46 20.23
CA SER A 517 -19.39 1.21 20.19
C SER A 517 -19.63 2.70 20.45
N ASP A 518 -18.88 3.29 21.36
CA ASP A 518 -19.09 4.67 21.84
C ASP A 518 -17.81 5.50 22.02
N HIS A 519 -16.61 4.92 21.89
CA HIS A 519 -15.37 5.68 22.12
C HIS A 519 -14.13 5.18 21.36
N PHE A 520 -13.15 6.07 21.30
CA PHE A 520 -11.73 5.77 21.06
C PHE A 520 -10.96 6.09 22.35
N THR A 521 -9.82 5.43 22.56
CA THR A 521 -8.95 5.72 23.70
C THR A 521 -8.05 6.94 23.44
N PRO A 522 -7.49 7.58 24.48
CA PRO A 522 -6.56 8.70 24.30
C PRO A 522 -5.36 8.39 23.39
N GLN A 523 -4.76 7.19 23.46
CA GLN A 523 -3.64 6.84 22.58
C GLN A 523 -4.07 6.52 21.15
N GLN A 524 -5.26 5.94 20.94
CA GLN A 524 -5.85 5.84 19.59
C GLN A 524 -6.00 7.24 18.98
N VAL A 525 -6.57 8.19 19.74
CA VAL A 525 -6.73 9.58 19.30
C VAL A 525 -5.38 10.25 19.00
N ALA A 526 -4.34 9.97 19.80
CA ALA A 526 -3.00 10.47 19.56
C ALA A 526 -2.43 9.96 18.21
N ARG A 527 -2.61 8.67 17.90
CA ARG A 527 -2.24 8.08 16.59
C ARG A 527 -3.00 8.76 15.45
N MET A 528 -4.31 8.93 15.59
CA MET A 528 -5.12 9.62 14.58
C MET A 528 -4.59 11.03 14.30
N HIS A 529 -4.30 11.81 15.34
CA HIS A 529 -3.76 13.16 15.17
C HIS A 529 -2.39 13.19 14.49
N CYS A 530 -1.53 12.20 14.74
CA CYS A 530 -0.24 12.05 14.06
C CYS A 530 -0.43 11.84 12.55
N TYR A 531 -1.28 10.90 12.14
CA TYR A 531 -1.53 10.66 10.71
C TYR A 531 -2.24 11.83 10.03
N ILE A 532 -3.13 12.53 10.74
CA ILE A 532 -3.75 13.75 10.21
C ILE A 532 -2.70 14.82 9.89
N ASP A 533 -1.68 14.98 10.74
CA ASP A 533 -0.66 16.02 10.55
C ASP A 533 0.42 15.59 9.55
N LEU A 534 0.84 14.33 9.57
CA LEU A 534 1.92 13.83 8.71
C LEU A 534 1.44 13.37 7.33
N LYS A 535 0.36 12.59 7.27
CA LYS A 535 -0.12 11.98 6.02
C LYS A 535 -1.25 12.77 5.37
N TYR A 536 -2.19 13.28 6.16
CA TYR A 536 -3.45 13.85 5.66
C TYR A 536 -3.55 15.37 5.83
N SER A 537 -2.41 16.07 5.96
CA SER A 537 -2.37 17.54 6.04
C SER A 537 -3.07 18.22 4.85
N GLY A 538 -3.03 17.59 3.68
CA GLY A 538 -3.74 18.04 2.48
C GLY A 538 -5.26 18.02 2.59
N TRP A 539 -5.85 17.20 3.47
CA TRP A 539 -7.30 17.09 3.63
C TRP A 539 -7.90 18.15 4.57
N GLN A 540 -7.06 18.88 5.31
CA GLN A 540 -7.50 19.86 6.30
C GLN A 540 -8.00 21.17 5.64
N ARG A 541 -9.24 21.60 5.92
CA ARG A 541 -9.82 22.84 5.31
C ARG A 541 -9.19 24.13 5.84
N GLN A 542 -8.84 24.14 7.12
CA GLN A 542 -8.10 25.24 7.72
C GLN A 542 -6.61 24.88 7.65
N ARG A 543 -5.94 25.33 6.59
CA ARG A 543 -4.51 25.63 6.74
C ARG A 543 -4.41 26.75 7.76
N ILE A 544 -4.30 26.42 9.04
CA ILE A 544 -3.44 27.26 9.88
C ILE A 544 -2.13 27.26 9.10
N MET A 545 -1.71 28.41 8.59
CA MET A 545 -0.34 28.59 8.14
C MET A 545 0.55 28.42 9.38
N LYS A 546 0.71 27.17 9.82
CA LYS A 546 1.85 26.78 10.63
C LYS A 546 3.01 26.91 9.66
N SER A 547 3.70 28.05 9.79
CA SER A 547 5.13 28.17 9.54
C SER A 547 5.80 26.80 9.64
N SER A 548 6.68 26.49 8.70
CA SER A 548 7.43 25.25 8.51
C SER A 548 8.33 24.81 9.69
N ASN A 549 7.84 24.84 10.92
CA ASN A 549 8.56 24.59 12.17
C ASN A 549 7.68 23.87 13.20
N ASN A 550 6.92 22.86 12.79
CA ASN A 550 6.50 21.82 13.74
C ASN A 550 7.52 20.69 13.71
N HIS A 551 8.72 20.98 14.23
CA HIS A 551 9.49 19.94 14.87
C HIS A 551 8.60 19.35 15.97
N ILE A 552 8.46 18.02 15.96
CA ILE A 552 7.95 17.26 17.11
C ILE A 552 8.74 17.78 18.31
N THR A 553 8.06 18.51 19.19
CA THR A 553 8.69 19.14 20.35
C THR A 553 8.87 18.06 21.40
N VAL A 554 9.93 17.26 21.26
CA VAL A 554 10.39 16.38 22.33
C VAL A 554 10.80 17.30 23.48
N LYS A 555 10.21 17.11 24.67
CA LYS A 555 10.60 17.87 25.87
C LYS A 555 12.12 17.81 26.05
N PRO A 556 12.80 18.94 26.34
CA PRO A 556 14.22 18.91 26.68
C PRO A 556 14.46 18.03 27.90
N ARG A 557 15.26 16.98 27.75
CA ARG A 557 15.74 16.16 28.87
C ARG A 557 16.89 16.93 29.53
N ILE A 558 16.80 17.16 30.84
CA ILE A 558 17.91 17.73 31.63
C ILE A 558 19.02 16.68 31.65
N LEU A 559 20.12 16.95 30.95
CA LEU A 559 21.35 16.16 31.08
C LEU A 559 22.13 16.69 32.30
N PRO A 560 22.68 15.81 33.15
CA PRO A 560 23.59 16.24 34.21
C PRO A 560 24.82 16.92 33.60
N ASN A 561 25.20 18.03 34.21
CA ASN A 561 26.31 18.94 33.88
C ASN A 561 27.48 18.28 33.15
N ILE A 562 27.72 18.70 31.91
CA ILE A 562 29.07 18.77 31.35
C ILE A 562 29.26 20.19 30.82
N ILE A 563 30.28 20.83 31.39
CA ILE A 563 30.74 22.19 31.20
C ILE A 563 30.98 22.50 29.73
N GLY A 564 30.47 23.63 29.23
CA GLY A 564 30.96 24.21 27.97
C GLY A 564 29.95 24.99 27.14
N ASN A 565 29.72 26.25 27.53
CA ASN A 565 29.30 27.39 26.72
C ASN A 565 27.88 27.46 26.13
N LEU A 566 27.12 28.34 26.78
CA LEU A 566 25.94 29.06 26.34
C LEU A 566 26.25 29.89 25.06
N THR A 567 25.38 29.88 24.06
CA THR A 567 25.08 31.09 23.27
C THR A 567 23.60 31.10 22.88
N LEU A 568 22.90 32.11 23.40
CA LEU A 568 21.51 32.43 23.10
C LEU A 568 21.42 33.34 21.84
N VAL A 569 20.55 32.95 20.90
CA VAL A 569 19.43 33.75 20.34
C VAL A 569 19.69 34.87 19.29
N ARG A 570 19.16 34.66 18.06
CA ARG A 570 18.10 35.42 17.31
C ARG A 570 18.37 36.22 15.99
N ILE A 571 17.34 36.12 15.11
CA ILE A 571 16.75 36.96 14.00
C ILE A 571 17.68 37.32 12.81
N LEU A 572 17.31 37.04 11.53
CA LEU A 572 16.46 37.82 10.59
C LEU A 572 16.41 37.01 9.26
N ARG A 573 15.33 36.87 8.47
CA ARG A 573 14.00 37.47 8.33
C ARG A 573 13.04 36.41 7.80
#